data_AF-A0A853BHU7-F1
#
_entry.id   AF-A0A853BHU7-F1
#
_cell.length_a   1.000
_cell.length_b   1.000
_cell.length_c   1.000
_cell.angle_alpha   90.00
_cell.angle_beta   90.00
_cell.angle_gamma   90.00
#
_symmetry.space_group_name_H-M   'P 1'
#
loop_
_entity.id
_entity.type
_entity.pdbx_description
1 polymer ?
#
loop_
_entity_poly.entity_id
_entity_poly.type
_entity_poly.pdbx_seq_one_letter_code
_entity_poly.pdbx_strand_id
1 'polypeptide(L)'
;MSVFQRLSMIFKSKANRALDSVEDPRETLDYSYQKQLELLQKVRRGVADVATSRKRVELQVQQLEQQSGKLENQSRAALQAGREDLAREALTRRSGLQSQIDSLKQQHEQLQGEEQKLTLAAQRLQAKVDSFRTRKETIKATYTAAQAQTQISEAFSGISEEMGDVGLAIQRAEDKTAQMQARAGAVDELLASGALDDVSGSSKDDIQAELDRMASTSGVELELERMKRELGQGSGSGTAPQIEEGDSRAGGPAGNGSQVQPYRQGEGS
;
A
#
# COMPACT_ATOMS: atom_id res chain seq x y z
N MET A 1 10.03 26.21 32.61
CA MET A 1 9.57 25.94 31.22
C MET A 1 10.76 25.49 30.35
N SER A 2 11.48 24.44 30.74
CA SER A 2 11.44 23.09 30.15
C SER A 2 11.77 23.00 28.65
N VAL A 3 13.06 23.17 28.33
CA VAL A 3 13.69 22.66 27.10
C VAL A 3 13.49 21.14 26.94
N PHE A 4 13.35 20.42 28.06
CA PHE A 4 13.03 18.99 28.08
C PHE A 4 11.62 18.67 27.55
N GLN A 5 10.62 19.49 27.86
CA GLN A 5 9.27 19.34 27.28
C GLN A 5 9.25 19.65 25.79
N ARG A 6 10.05 20.61 25.33
CA ARG A 6 10.14 20.94 23.89
C ARG A 6 10.85 19.82 23.10
N LEU A 7 11.89 19.22 23.65
CA LEU A 7 12.59 18.10 23.01
C LEU A 7 11.72 16.83 22.97
N SER A 8 10.94 16.58 24.04
CA SER A 8 9.94 15.51 24.09
C SER A 8 8.78 15.72 23.09
N MET A 9 8.32 16.96 22.91
CA MET A 9 7.29 17.29 21.92
C MET A 9 7.77 17.09 20.47
N ILE A 10 9.02 17.40 20.16
CA ILE A 10 9.58 17.22 18.81
C ILE A 10 9.78 15.72 18.50
N PHE A 11 10.10 14.90 19.51
CA PHE A 11 10.13 13.43 19.34
C PHE A 11 8.72 12.83 19.21
N LYS A 12 7.73 13.31 19.98
CA LYS A 12 6.33 12.85 19.88
C LYS A 12 5.66 13.26 18.56
N SER A 13 5.98 14.43 18.00
CA SER A 13 5.37 14.90 16.76
C SER A 13 5.93 14.21 15.51
N LYS A 14 7.18 13.71 15.56
CA LYS A 14 7.74 12.84 14.52
C LYS A 14 7.37 11.36 14.68
N ALA A 15 7.12 10.89 15.91
CA ALA A 15 6.62 9.54 16.13
C ALA A 15 5.23 9.36 15.48
N ASN A 16 4.30 10.30 15.65
CA ASN A 16 2.94 10.16 15.11
C ASN A 16 2.81 10.33 13.58
N ARG A 17 3.85 10.76 12.86
CA ARG A 17 3.81 10.91 11.39
C ARG A 17 4.72 9.94 10.63
N ALA A 18 5.61 9.24 11.32
CA ALA A 18 6.44 8.19 10.74
C ALA A 18 5.95 6.76 11.10
N LEU A 19 5.01 6.62 12.04
CA LEU A 19 4.51 5.32 12.51
C LEU A 19 3.45 4.66 11.61
N ASP A 20 2.77 5.42 10.74
CA ASP A 20 1.69 4.88 9.88
C ASP A 20 2.10 4.67 8.42
N SER A 21 3.39 4.82 8.09
CA SER A 21 3.90 4.55 6.74
C SER A 21 4.81 3.33 6.71
N VAL A 22 4.19 2.15 6.63
CA VAL A 22 4.69 1.01 5.85
C VAL A 22 6.13 0.53 6.20
N GLU A 23 6.41 0.14 7.44
CA GLU A 23 7.46 -0.87 7.65
C GLU A 23 6.80 -2.23 7.50
N ASP A 24 6.88 -2.81 6.29
CA ASP A 24 6.40 -4.15 6.04
C ASP A 24 7.07 -5.12 7.04
N PRO A 25 6.33 -5.72 7.99
CA PRO A 25 6.92 -6.60 8.99
C PRO A 25 7.64 -7.79 8.35
N ARG A 26 7.32 -8.12 7.09
CA ARG A 26 8.01 -9.16 6.33
C ARG A 26 9.47 -8.81 6.09
N GLU A 27 9.77 -7.56 5.71
CA GLU A 27 11.12 -7.10 5.39
C GLU A 27 12.00 -7.01 6.64
N THR A 28 11.47 -6.47 7.74
CA THR A 28 12.21 -6.36 9.01
C THR A 28 12.54 -7.74 9.60
N LEU A 29 11.64 -8.70 9.46
CA LEU A 29 11.88 -10.09 9.85
C LEU A 29 12.89 -10.79 8.94
N ASP A 30 12.84 -10.56 7.62
CA ASP A 30 13.82 -11.11 6.67
C ASP A 30 15.24 -10.58 6.96
N TYR A 31 15.36 -9.27 7.22
CA TYR A 31 16.63 -8.65 7.64
C TYR A 31 17.15 -9.24 8.96
N SER A 32 16.28 -9.36 9.96
CA SER A 32 16.63 -9.93 11.27
C SER A 32 17.11 -11.39 11.15
N TYR A 33 16.45 -12.19 10.29
CA TYR A 33 16.85 -13.57 10.02
C TYR A 33 18.24 -13.63 9.37
N GLN A 34 18.51 -12.77 8.39
CA GLN A 34 19.82 -12.68 7.75
C GLN A 34 20.92 -12.32 8.77
N LYS A 35 20.67 -11.36 9.66
CA LYS A 35 21.62 -11.00 10.73
C LYS A 35 21.87 -12.15 11.71
N GLN A 36 20.85 -12.94 12.03
CA GLN A 36 21.01 -14.15 12.85
C GLN A 36 21.87 -15.22 12.15
N LEU A 37 21.69 -15.41 10.85
CA LEU A 37 22.53 -16.32 10.05
C LEU A 37 24.00 -15.86 9.99
N GLU A 38 24.24 -14.56 9.77
CA GLU A 38 25.59 -13.98 9.82
C GLU A 38 26.25 -14.22 11.18
N LEU A 39 25.51 -13.99 12.28
CA LEU A 39 26.00 -14.22 13.63
C LEU A 39 26.33 -15.70 13.85
N LEU A 40 25.44 -16.61 13.44
CA LEU A 40 25.67 -18.05 13.53
C LEU A 40 26.93 -18.46 12.76
N GLN A 41 27.15 -17.92 11.57
CA GLN A 41 28.35 -18.20 10.80
C GLN A 41 29.61 -17.68 11.51
N LYS A 42 29.56 -16.47 12.11
CA LYS A 42 30.67 -15.93 12.91
C LYS A 42 31.00 -16.81 14.11
N VAL A 43 29.98 -17.28 14.85
CA VAL A 43 30.19 -18.18 15.99
C VAL A 43 30.80 -19.51 15.53
N ARG A 44 30.32 -20.09 14.42
CA ARG A 44 30.90 -21.32 13.85
C ARG A 44 32.37 -21.15 13.45
N ARG A 45 32.72 -20.01 12.84
CA ARG A 45 34.13 -19.68 12.55
C ARG A 45 34.95 -19.59 13.83
N GLY A 46 34.45 -18.89 14.85
CA GLY A 46 35.12 -18.80 16.15
C GLY A 46 35.37 -20.16 16.80
N VAL A 47 34.41 -21.09 16.72
CA VAL A 47 34.62 -22.49 17.18
C VAL A 47 35.78 -23.15 16.41
N ALA A 48 35.81 -23.01 15.08
CA ALA A 48 36.86 -23.59 14.25
C ALA A 48 38.24 -22.98 14.53
N ASP A 49 38.32 -21.68 14.80
CA ASP A 49 39.57 -20.99 15.13
C ASP A 49 40.13 -21.48 16.48
N VAL A 50 39.26 -21.68 17.49
CA VAL A 50 39.65 -22.24 18.78
C VAL A 50 40.08 -23.70 18.64
N ALA A 51 39.32 -24.51 17.89
CA ALA A 51 39.68 -25.91 17.61
C ALA A 51 41.05 -26.03 16.90
N THR A 52 41.32 -25.13 15.95
CA THR A 52 42.62 -25.05 15.26
C THR A 52 43.74 -24.70 16.22
N SER A 53 43.51 -23.71 17.09
CA SER A 53 44.48 -23.30 18.11
C SER A 53 44.77 -24.43 19.10
N ARG A 54 43.72 -25.13 19.58
CA ARG A 54 43.85 -26.31 20.43
C ARG A 54 44.68 -27.39 19.75
N LYS A 55 44.38 -27.71 18.48
CA LYS A 55 45.13 -28.73 17.73
C LYS A 55 46.60 -28.36 17.55
N ARG A 56 46.90 -27.08 17.34
CA ARG A 56 48.29 -26.61 17.27
C ARG A 56 49.04 -26.85 18.58
N VAL A 57 48.43 -26.52 19.72
CA VAL A 57 49.01 -26.78 21.05
C VAL A 57 49.19 -28.29 21.28
N GLU A 58 48.20 -29.10 20.90
CA GLU A 58 48.28 -30.57 20.98
C GLU A 58 49.48 -31.13 20.22
N LEU A 59 49.73 -30.65 18.99
CA LEU A 59 50.88 -31.06 18.19
C LEU A 59 52.22 -30.62 18.82
N GLN A 60 52.27 -29.43 19.43
CA GLN A 60 53.46 -28.97 20.15
C GLN A 60 53.76 -29.85 21.37
N VAL A 61 52.74 -30.20 22.15
CA VAL A 61 52.86 -31.15 23.27
C VAL A 61 53.44 -32.47 22.79
N GLN A 62 52.88 -33.06 21.73
CA GLN A 62 53.37 -34.32 21.16
C GLN A 62 54.83 -34.25 20.73
N GLN A 63 55.25 -33.13 20.12
CA GLN A 63 56.63 -32.93 19.71
C GLN A 63 57.59 -32.86 20.91
N LEU A 64 57.21 -32.16 21.98
CA LEU A 64 58.02 -32.07 23.20
C LEU A 64 58.05 -33.40 23.96
N GLU A 65 56.95 -34.14 24.01
CA GLU A 65 56.89 -35.47 24.61
C GLU A 65 57.84 -36.45 23.91
N GLN A 66 57.92 -36.41 22.57
CA GLN A 66 58.89 -37.20 21.81
C GLN A 66 60.34 -36.83 22.16
N GLN A 67 60.64 -35.54 22.32
CA GLN A 67 61.97 -35.07 22.74
C GLN A 67 62.30 -35.49 24.17
N SER A 68 61.33 -35.39 25.08
CA SER A 68 61.44 -35.86 26.47
C SER A 68 61.73 -37.35 26.54
N GLY A 69 61.03 -38.16 25.74
CA GLY A 69 61.28 -39.61 25.62
C GLY A 69 62.66 -39.95 25.05
N LYS A 70 63.19 -39.16 24.11
CA LYS A 70 64.58 -39.33 23.63
C LYS A 70 65.60 -39.06 24.73
N LEU A 71 65.43 -37.98 25.50
CA LEU A 71 66.31 -37.66 26.64
C LEU A 71 66.22 -38.72 27.73
N GLU A 72 65.03 -39.28 27.97
CA GLU A 72 64.87 -40.42 28.87
C GLU A 72 65.68 -41.63 28.40
N ASN A 73 65.57 -42.02 27.13
CA ASN A 73 66.33 -43.14 26.59
C ASN A 73 67.85 -42.90 26.66
N GLN A 74 68.29 -41.67 26.35
CA GLN A 74 69.70 -41.28 26.47
C GLN A 74 70.19 -41.36 27.92
N SER A 75 69.38 -40.92 28.89
CA SER A 75 69.74 -41.01 30.32
C SER A 75 69.88 -42.46 30.78
N ARG A 76 68.99 -43.36 30.34
CA ARG A 76 69.06 -44.79 30.64
C ARG A 76 70.32 -45.43 30.04
N ALA A 77 70.64 -45.10 28.79
CA ALA A 77 71.84 -45.59 28.12
C ALA A 77 73.14 -45.09 28.80
N ALA A 78 73.18 -43.82 29.21
CA ALA A 78 74.32 -43.25 29.93
C ALA A 78 74.54 -43.93 31.29
N LEU A 79 73.47 -44.22 32.04
CA LEU A 79 73.55 -44.97 33.29
C LEU A 79 74.07 -46.39 33.08
N GLN A 80 73.58 -47.09 32.04
CA GLN A 80 74.09 -48.43 31.69
C GLN A 80 75.57 -48.42 31.33
N ALA A 81 76.06 -47.32 30.75
CA ALA A 81 77.47 -47.11 30.43
C ALA A 81 78.31 -46.57 31.61
N GLY A 82 77.73 -46.42 32.80
CA GLY A 82 78.42 -45.89 34.00
C GLY A 82 78.73 -44.39 33.94
N ARG A 83 78.11 -43.64 33.03
CA ARG A 83 78.32 -42.19 32.83
C ARG A 83 77.21 -41.39 33.51
N GLU A 84 77.30 -41.26 34.83
CA GLU A 84 76.29 -40.59 35.66
C GLU A 84 76.16 -39.08 35.37
N ASP A 85 77.26 -38.44 34.99
CA ASP A 85 77.33 -37.03 34.59
C ASP A 85 76.44 -36.75 33.38
N LEU A 86 76.58 -37.55 32.31
CA LEU A 86 75.74 -37.46 31.11
C LEU A 86 74.28 -37.81 31.40
N ALA A 87 74.03 -38.78 32.27
CA ALA A 87 72.67 -39.13 32.67
C ALA A 87 71.99 -37.96 33.41
N ARG A 88 72.71 -37.30 34.33
CA ARG A 88 72.21 -36.14 35.08
C ARG A 88 71.93 -34.96 34.16
N GLU A 89 72.80 -34.70 33.18
CA GLU A 89 72.58 -33.64 32.18
C GLU A 89 71.32 -33.92 31.34
N ALA A 90 71.16 -35.14 30.83
CA ALA A 90 69.99 -35.54 30.04
C ALA A 90 68.68 -35.41 30.84
N LEU A 91 68.68 -35.84 32.10
CA LEU A 91 67.53 -35.67 33.01
C LEU A 91 67.24 -34.20 33.33
N THR A 92 68.26 -33.37 33.46
CA THR A 92 68.09 -31.92 33.69
C THR A 92 67.41 -31.26 32.50
N ARG A 93 67.83 -31.58 31.27
CA ARG A 93 67.17 -31.12 30.04
C ARG A 93 65.73 -31.65 29.96
N ARG A 94 65.51 -32.92 30.32
CA ARG A 94 64.17 -33.54 30.33
C ARG A 94 63.23 -32.82 31.29
N SER A 95 63.71 -32.47 32.49
CA SER A 95 62.96 -31.70 33.48
C SER A 95 62.50 -30.36 32.90
N GLY A 96 63.38 -29.65 32.20
CA GLY A 96 63.02 -28.40 31.51
C GLY A 96 61.94 -28.57 30.44
N LEU A 97 61.98 -29.66 29.65
CA LEU A 97 60.92 -29.98 28.69
C LEU A 97 59.61 -30.36 29.39
N GLN A 98 59.67 -31.08 30.52
CA GLN A 98 58.49 -31.49 31.26
C GLN A 98 57.69 -30.26 31.75
N SER A 99 58.37 -29.26 32.30
CA SER A 99 57.71 -28.01 32.72
C SER A 99 57.02 -27.29 31.55
N GLN A 100 57.59 -27.33 30.35
CA GLN A 100 56.97 -26.75 29.15
C GLN A 100 55.75 -27.56 28.68
N ILE A 101 55.86 -28.89 28.71
CA ILE A 101 54.75 -29.81 28.41
C ILE A 101 53.57 -29.55 29.34
N ASP A 102 53.82 -29.45 30.64
CA ASP A 102 52.76 -29.26 31.64
C ASP A 102 52.04 -27.91 31.44
N SER A 103 52.77 -26.85 31.13
CA SER A 103 52.20 -25.54 30.77
C SER A 103 51.33 -25.60 29.50
N LEU A 104 51.80 -26.26 28.44
CA LEU A 104 51.02 -26.42 27.20
C LEU A 104 49.80 -27.34 27.39
N LYS A 105 49.88 -28.34 28.27
CA LYS A 105 48.73 -29.19 28.62
C LYS A 105 47.64 -28.39 29.32
N GLN A 106 47.99 -27.52 30.26
CA GLN A 106 47.03 -26.60 30.89
C GLN A 106 46.39 -25.67 29.85
N GLN A 107 47.18 -25.13 28.92
CA GLN A 107 46.65 -24.30 27.84
C GLN A 107 45.71 -25.09 26.91
N HIS A 108 46.05 -26.34 26.59
CA HIS A 108 45.19 -27.23 25.80
C HIS A 108 43.85 -27.49 26.49
N GLU A 109 43.86 -27.78 27.79
CA GLU A 109 42.64 -27.98 28.59
C GLU A 109 41.76 -26.73 28.62
N GLN A 110 42.36 -25.54 28.77
CA GLN A 110 41.64 -24.28 28.70
C GLN A 110 40.96 -24.11 27.34
N LEU A 111 41.70 -24.28 26.24
CA LEU A 111 41.16 -24.17 24.88
C LEU A 111 40.06 -25.21 24.61
N GLN A 112 40.20 -26.43 25.15
CA GLN A 112 39.17 -27.46 25.07
C GLN A 112 37.88 -27.05 25.78
N GLY A 113 38.00 -26.46 26.98
CA GLY A 113 36.85 -25.93 27.71
C GLY A 113 36.17 -24.76 26.97
N GLU A 114 36.94 -23.89 26.34
CA GLU A 114 36.44 -22.79 25.51
C GLU A 114 35.74 -23.29 24.24
N GLU A 115 36.33 -24.26 23.52
CA GLU A 115 35.74 -24.91 22.34
C GLU A 115 34.38 -25.52 22.66
N GLN A 116 34.27 -26.26 23.78
CA GLN A 116 33.01 -26.87 24.22
C GLN A 116 31.94 -25.82 24.53
N LYS A 117 32.30 -24.74 25.24
CA LYS A 117 31.38 -23.63 25.55
C LYS A 117 30.87 -22.97 24.27
N LEU A 118 31.75 -22.68 23.32
CA LEU A 118 31.39 -22.07 22.05
C LEU A 118 30.54 -23.01 21.18
N THR A 119 30.83 -24.31 21.19
CA THR A 119 30.03 -25.32 20.48
C THR A 119 28.60 -25.37 21.02
N LEU A 120 28.43 -25.39 22.34
CA LEU A 120 27.11 -25.34 22.96
C LEU A 120 26.38 -24.02 22.65
N ALA A 121 27.09 -22.89 22.65
CA ALA A 121 26.53 -21.60 22.26
C ALA A 121 26.08 -21.60 20.80
N ALA A 122 26.86 -22.19 19.89
CA ALA A 122 26.53 -22.33 18.47
C ALA A 122 25.26 -23.17 18.26
N GLN A 123 25.14 -24.30 18.97
CA GLN A 123 23.95 -25.16 18.92
C GLN A 123 22.70 -24.44 19.41
N ARG A 124 22.81 -23.72 20.54
CA ARG A 124 21.69 -22.91 21.07
C ARG A 124 21.30 -21.80 20.10
N LEU A 125 22.27 -21.14 19.47
CA LEU A 125 22.01 -20.09 18.49
C LEU A 125 21.32 -20.67 17.26
N GLN A 126 21.77 -21.82 16.74
CA GLN A 126 21.12 -22.54 15.64
C GLN A 126 19.65 -22.81 15.95
N ALA A 127 19.34 -23.40 17.12
CA ALA A 127 17.97 -23.67 17.53
C ALA A 127 17.10 -22.40 17.58
N LYS A 128 17.67 -21.27 18.05
CA LYS A 128 16.99 -19.97 18.04
C LYS A 128 16.73 -19.47 16.62
N VAL A 129 17.71 -19.55 15.72
CA VAL A 129 17.56 -19.17 14.31
C VAL A 129 16.47 -20.00 13.63
N ASP A 130 16.42 -21.30 13.88
CA ASP A 130 15.40 -22.19 13.32
C ASP A 130 14.01 -21.84 13.84
N SER A 131 13.88 -21.57 15.15
CA SER A 131 12.61 -21.12 15.73
C SER A 131 12.16 -19.77 15.16
N PHE A 132 13.11 -18.87 14.90
CA PHE A 132 12.84 -17.56 14.33
C PHE A 132 12.37 -17.68 12.88
N ARG A 133 12.97 -18.59 12.08
CA ARG A 133 12.52 -18.89 10.73
C ARG A 133 11.05 -19.31 10.70
N THR A 134 10.66 -20.26 11.53
CA THR A 134 9.26 -20.72 11.60
C THR A 134 8.31 -19.60 12.01
N ARG A 135 8.69 -18.82 13.03
CA ARG A 135 7.90 -17.67 13.48
C ARG A 135 7.77 -16.60 12.41
N LYS A 136 8.85 -16.32 11.68
CA LYS A 136 8.84 -15.40 10.54
C LYS A 136 7.82 -15.83 9.50
N GLU A 137 7.89 -17.06 9.00
CA GLU A 137 6.96 -17.54 7.96
C GLU A 137 5.50 -17.50 8.45
N THR A 138 5.27 -17.82 9.74
CA THR A 138 3.94 -17.71 10.36
C THR A 138 3.44 -16.26 10.34
N ILE A 139 4.27 -15.30 10.77
CA ILE A 139 3.89 -13.88 10.80
C ILE A 139 3.67 -13.37 9.37
N LYS A 140 4.52 -13.74 8.39
CA LYS A 140 4.35 -13.35 6.99
C LYS A 140 3.00 -13.84 6.45
N ALA A 141 2.65 -15.11 6.71
CA ALA A 141 1.38 -15.69 6.29
C ALA A 141 0.17 -15.00 6.97
N THR A 142 0.22 -14.81 8.29
CA THR A 142 -0.86 -14.13 9.04
C THR A 142 -1.03 -12.68 8.56
N TYR A 143 0.06 -11.97 8.29
CA TYR A 143 0.01 -10.62 7.76
C TYR A 143 -0.63 -10.57 6.37
N THR A 144 -0.24 -11.47 5.46
CA THR A 144 -0.86 -11.58 4.13
C THR A 144 -2.36 -11.92 4.21
N ALA A 145 -2.75 -12.83 5.11
CA ALA A 145 -4.15 -13.16 5.33
C ALA A 145 -4.95 -11.96 5.88
N ALA A 146 -4.40 -11.24 6.87
CA ALA A 146 -5.02 -10.03 7.40
C ALA A 146 -5.14 -8.93 6.33
N GLN A 147 -4.11 -8.75 5.50
CA GLN A 147 -4.13 -7.80 4.38
C GLN A 147 -5.23 -8.16 3.35
N ALA A 148 -5.38 -9.44 3.00
CA ALA A 148 -6.45 -9.89 2.12
C ALA A 148 -7.84 -9.68 2.74
N GLN A 149 -8.00 -9.95 4.04
CA GLN A 149 -9.25 -9.71 4.76
C GLN A 149 -9.64 -8.24 4.78
N THR A 150 -8.68 -7.34 4.97
CA THR A 150 -8.91 -5.89 4.89
C THR A 150 -9.34 -5.49 3.49
N GLN A 151 -8.64 -5.93 2.44
CA GLN A 151 -9.01 -5.64 1.05
C GLN A 151 -10.42 -6.14 0.70
N ILE A 152 -10.80 -7.34 1.15
CA ILE A 152 -12.15 -7.87 0.95
C ILE A 152 -13.19 -7.03 1.68
N SER A 153 -12.91 -6.65 2.93
CA SER A 153 -13.82 -5.80 3.73
C SER A 153 -14.01 -4.43 3.11
N GLU A 154 -12.95 -3.81 2.61
CA GLU A 154 -12.98 -2.53 1.89
C GLU A 154 -13.76 -2.64 0.58
N ALA A 155 -13.51 -3.67 -0.22
CA ALA A 155 -14.25 -3.94 -1.45
C ALA A 155 -15.75 -4.16 -1.17
N PHE A 156 -16.09 -4.90 -0.11
CA PHE A 156 -17.48 -5.12 0.28
C PHE A 156 -18.15 -3.84 0.78
N SER A 157 -17.46 -3.01 1.58
CA SER A 157 -18.00 -1.70 1.99
C SER A 157 -18.23 -0.78 0.81
N GLY A 158 -17.30 -0.75 -0.17
CA GLY A 158 -17.47 0.06 -1.39
C GLY A 158 -18.64 -0.40 -2.25
N ILE A 159 -18.83 -1.72 -2.41
CA ILE A 159 -20.00 -2.28 -3.10
C ILE A 159 -21.28 -1.96 -2.33
N SER A 160 -21.28 -2.03 -0.99
CA SER A 160 -22.47 -1.75 -0.19
C SER A 160 -22.89 -0.28 -0.25
N GLU A 161 -21.94 0.64 -0.39
CA GLU A 161 -22.20 2.06 -0.62
C GLU A 161 -22.81 2.27 -2.01
N GLU A 162 -22.23 1.69 -3.05
CA GLU A 162 -22.76 1.75 -4.43
C GLU A 162 -24.15 1.11 -4.55
N MET A 163 -24.38 -0.04 -3.91
CA MET A 163 -25.69 -0.71 -3.88
C MET A 163 -26.74 0.09 -3.11
N GLY A 164 -26.34 0.79 -2.03
CA GLY A 164 -27.22 1.71 -1.31
C GLY A 164 -27.69 2.86 -2.20
N ASP A 165 -26.78 3.43 -2.98
CA ASP A 165 -27.09 4.51 -3.92
C ASP A 165 -28.01 4.03 -5.06
N VAL A 166 -27.78 2.85 -5.60
CA VAL A 166 -28.64 2.24 -6.62
C VAL A 166 -30.04 1.93 -6.06
N GLY A 167 -30.14 1.40 -4.84
CA GLY A 167 -31.41 1.14 -4.17
C GLY A 167 -32.26 2.40 -3.99
N LEU A 168 -31.62 3.50 -3.56
CA LEU A 168 -32.29 4.80 -3.45
C LEU A 168 -32.74 5.35 -4.81
N ALA A 169 -31.98 5.09 -5.88
CA ALA A 169 -32.36 5.50 -7.23
C ALA A 169 -33.58 4.71 -7.74
N ILE A 170 -33.63 3.40 -7.48
CA ILE A 170 -34.78 2.54 -7.85
C ILE A 170 -36.03 2.97 -7.09
N GLN A 171 -35.95 3.17 -5.78
CA GLN A 171 -37.10 3.59 -4.98
C GLN A 171 -37.69 4.93 -5.48
N ARG A 172 -36.84 5.91 -5.82
CA ARG A 172 -37.31 7.17 -6.43
C ARG A 172 -38.00 6.95 -7.78
N ALA A 173 -37.52 6.01 -8.58
CA ALA A 173 -38.14 5.69 -9.87
C ALA A 173 -39.52 5.02 -9.69
N GLU A 174 -39.64 4.12 -8.71
CA GLU A 174 -40.89 3.48 -8.33
C GLU A 174 -41.90 4.48 -7.79
N ASP A 175 -41.51 5.33 -6.83
CA ASP A 175 -42.35 6.39 -6.26
C ASP A 175 -42.88 7.34 -7.34
N LYS A 176 -42.02 7.72 -8.29
CA LYS A 176 -42.40 8.58 -9.41
C LYS A 176 -43.39 7.88 -10.35
N THR A 177 -43.20 6.58 -10.58
CA THR A 177 -44.11 5.77 -11.39
C THR A 177 -45.48 5.65 -10.72
N ALA A 178 -45.51 5.33 -9.43
CA ALA A 178 -46.73 5.26 -8.64
C ALA A 178 -47.46 6.61 -8.61
N GLN A 179 -46.73 7.73 -8.48
CA GLN A 179 -47.33 9.07 -8.55
C GLN A 179 -47.89 9.37 -9.94
N MET A 180 -47.21 8.97 -11.02
CA MET A 180 -47.74 9.11 -12.39
C MET A 180 -48.99 8.27 -12.59
N GLN A 181 -49.01 7.03 -12.10
CA GLN A 181 -50.18 6.15 -12.16
C GLN A 181 -51.35 6.68 -11.34
N ALA A 182 -51.11 7.19 -10.13
CA ALA A 182 -52.14 7.81 -9.30
C ALA A 182 -52.72 9.07 -9.95
N ARG A 183 -51.88 9.90 -10.59
CA ARG A 183 -52.34 11.04 -11.39
C ARG A 183 -53.17 10.59 -12.60
N ALA A 184 -52.73 9.57 -13.32
CA ALA A 184 -53.49 9.03 -14.46
C ALA A 184 -54.86 8.51 -14.00
N GLY A 185 -54.91 7.73 -12.91
CA GLY A 185 -56.16 7.26 -12.33
C GLY A 185 -57.09 8.38 -11.85
N ALA A 186 -56.55 9.43 -11.22
CA ALA A 186 -57.33 10.61 -10.84
C ALA A 186 -57.88 11.36 -12.06
N VAL A 187 -57.12 11.45 -13.15
CA VAL A 187 -57.58 12.05 -14.42
C VAL A 187 -58.68 11.18 -15.05
N ASP A 188 -58.55 9.86 -15.04
CA ASP A 188 -59.56 8.94 -15.54
C ASP A 188 -60.86 9.02 -14.70
N GLU A 189 -60.76 9.14 -13.37
CA GLU A 189 -61.92 9.36 -12.48
C GLU A 189 -62.58 10.74 -12.69
N LEU A 190 -61.80 11.80 -12.94
CA LEU A 190 -62.34 13.11 -13.32
C LEU A 190 -63.05 13.09 -14.68
N LEU A 191 -62.55 12.27 -15.62
CA LEU A 191 -63.21 12.04 -16.91
C LEU A 191 -64.52 11.27 -16.74
N ALA A 192 -64.51 10.19 -15.94
CA ALA A 192 -65.66 9.33 -15.70
C ALA A 192 -66.76 9.98 -14.85
N SER A 193 -66.39 10.87 -13.92
CA SER A 193 -67.34 11.64 -13.10
C SER A 193 -67.97 12.83 -13.83
N GLY A 194 -67.50 13.17 -15.04
CA GLY A 194 -68.03 14.26 -15.85
C GLY A 194 -67.62 15.67 -15.37
N ALA A 195 -66.75 15.77 -14.35
CA ALA A 195 -66.29 17.05 -13.82
C ALA A 195 -65.47 17.88 -14.83
N LEU A 196 -64.84 17.22 -15.81
CA LEU A 196 -64.14 17.88 -16.92
C LEU A 196 -65.08 18.49 -17.96
N ASP A 197 -66.32 18.02 -18.07
CA ASP A 197 -67.32 18.53 -19.03
C ASP A 197 -67.93 19.86 -18.54
N ASP A 198 -67.94 20.10 -17.22
CA ASP A 198 -68.47 21.31 -16.58
C ASP A 198 -67.58 22.56 -16.78
N VAL A 199 -66.28 22.37 -17.04
CA VAL A 199 -65.35 23.47 -17.36
C VAL A 199 -65.42 23.88 -18.84
N SER A 200 -65.80 22.95 -19.73
CA SER A 200 -65.97 23.27 -21.15
C SER A 200 -67.27 24.04 -21.45
N GLY A 201 -68.24 24.06 -20.53
CA GLY A 201 -69.50 24.80 -20.68
C GLY A 201 -69.39 26.29 -20.35
N SER A 202 -68.49 26.67 -19.42
CA SER A 202 -68.39 28.04 -18.88
C SER A 202 -67.38 28.94 -19.61
N SER A 203 -66.41 28.36 -20.32
CA SER A 203 -65.36 29.14 -21.01
C SER A 203 -65.72 29.59 -22.43
N LYS A 204 -66.81 29.06 -23.02
CA LYS A 204 -67.28 29.45 -24.35
C LYS A 204 -67.97 30.82 -24.33
N ASP A 205 -68.70 31.14 -23.28
CA ASP A 205 -69.43 32.42 -23.17
C ASP A 205 -68.49 33.61 -22.96
N ASP A 206 -67.42 33.48 -22.18
CA ASP A 206 -66.47 34.59 -21.96
C ASP A 206 -65.64 34.92 -23.22
N ILE A 207 -65.20 33.91 -23.97
CA ILE A 207 -64.47 34.15 -25.23
C ILE A 207 -65.40 34.70 -26.32
N GLN A 208 -66.65 34.21 -26.38
CA GLN A 208 -67.64 34.72 -27.33
C GLN A 208 -68.07 36.16 -26.99
N ALA A 209 -68.20 36.49 -25.71
CA ALA A 209 -68.47 37.86 -25.24
C ALA A 209 -67.29 38.81 -25.50
N GLU A 210 -66.04 38.36 -25.33
CA GLU A 210 -64.84 39.16 -25.65
C GLU A 210 -64.69 39.35 -27.17
N LEU A 211 -65.04 38.34 -27.98
CA LEU A 211 -65.08 38.44 -29.45
C LEU A 211 -66.19 39.38 -29.95
N ASP A 212 -67.38 39.35 -29.36
CA ASP A 212 -68.47 40.28 -29.68
C ASP A 212 -68.10 41.71 -29.25
N ARG A 213 -67.37 41.87 -28.13
CA ARG A 213 -66.81 43.15 -27.70
C ARG A 213 -65.79 43.68 -28.70
N MET A 214 -64.85 42.84 -29.14
CA MET A 214 -63.89 43.20 -30.19
C MET A 214 -64.56 43.48 -31.55
N ALA A 215 -65.62 42.75 -31.91
CA ALA A 215 -66.41 43.00 -33.11
C ALA A 215 -67.16 44.34 -33.02
N SER A 216 -67.66 44.71 -31.83
CA SER A 216 -68.29 46.02 -31.60
C SER A 216 -67.28 47.17 -31.63
N THR A 217 -66.06 46.98 -31.11
CA THR A 217 -64.96 47.95 -31.27
C THR A 217 -64.54 48.07 -32.74
N SER A 218 -64.45 46.96 -33.47
CA SER A 218 -64.12 46.95 -34.91
C SER A 218 -65.20 47.62 -35.75
N GLY A 219 -66.48 47.46 -35.39
CA GLY A 219 -67.62 48.13 -36.03
C GLY A 219 -67.62 49.64 -35.81
N VAL A 220 -67.33 50.10 -34.59
CA VAL A 220 -67.19 51.53 -34.26
C VAL A 220 -65.97 52.14 -34.96
N GLU A 221 -64.84 51.42 -35.07
CA GLU A 221 -63.66 51.90 -35.80
C GLU A 221 -63.93 51.99 -37.32
N LEU A 222 -64.69 51.06 -37.89
CA LEU A 222 -65.14 51.10 -39.30
C LEU A 222 -66.12 52.27 -39.56
N GLU A 223 -66.99 52.57 -38.60
CA GLU A 223 -67.96 53.69 -38.66
C GLU A 223 -67.27 55.05 -38.43
N LEU A 224 -66.22 55.09 -37.60
CA LEU A 224 -65.35 56.25 -37.39
C LEU A 224 -64.38 56.49 -38.56
N GLU A 225 -63.85 55.44 -39.20
CA GLU A 225 -63.13 55.52 -40.48
C GLU A 225 -64.02 56.02 -41.61
N ARG A 226 -65.30 55.60 -41.63
CA ARG A 226 -66.28 56.08 -42.61
C ARG A 226 -66.60 57.57 -42.40
N MET A 227 -66.78 58.01 -41.15
CA MET A 227 -66.94 59.43 -40.79
C MET A 227 -65.66 60.26 -41.03
N LYS A 228 -64.47 59.70 -40.79
CA LYS A 228 -63.18 60.33 -41.14
C LYS A 228 -62.92 60.36 -42.64
N ARG A 229 -63.41 59.39 -43.42
CA ARG A 229 -63.34 59.43 -44.90
C ARG A 229 -64.35 60.42 -45.48
N GLU A 230 -65.50 60.63 -44.84
CA GLU A 230 -66.44 61.72 -45.17
C GLU A 230 -65.92 63.12 -44.76
N LEU A 231 -65.02 63.22 -43.77
CA LEU A 231 -64.36 64.46 -43.33
C LEU A 231 -62.91 64.64 -43.81
N GLY A 232 -62.35 63.65 -44.52
CA GLY A 232 -60.92 63.56 -44.86
C GLY A 232 -60.64 63.24 -46.34
N GLN A 233 -61.67 63.21 -47.18
CA GLN A 233 -61.52 63.31 -48.64
C GLN A 233 -61.29 64.77 -49.04
N GLY A 234 -60.20 65.29 -48.49
CA GLY A 234 -59.49 66.51 -48.82
C GLY A 234 -58.02 66.21 -48.55
N SER A 235 -57.31 65.76 -49.58
CA SER A 235 -55.84 65.69 -49.71
C SER A 235 -55.12 64.47 -49.11
N GLY A 236 -54.57 63.65 -50.02
CA GLY A 236 -53.12 63.41 -50.06
C GLY A 236 -52.56 62.08 -49.54
N SER A 237 -52.56 61.08 -50.42
CA SER A 237 -51.52 60.07 -50.71
C SER A 237 -50.28 59.91 -49.81
N GLY A 238 -49.93 58.64 -49.50
CA GLY A 238 -48.55 58.17 -49.67
C GLY A 238 -47.90 57.30 -48.57
N THR A 239 -47.72 56.02 -48.91
CA THR A 239 -46.48 55.21 -48.76
C THR A 239 -46.07 54.62 -47.38
N ALA A 240 -45.86 53.29 -47.40
CA ALA A 240 -45.23 52.42 -46.39
C ALA A 240 -43.69 52.30 -46.65
N PRO A 241 -42.91 51.33 -46.11
CA PRO A 241 -42.72 50.73 -44.77
C PRO A 241 -41.20 50.61 -44.37
N GLN A 242 -40.85 49.78 -43.35
CA GLN A 242 -39.61 48.96 -43.12
C GLN A 242 -38.90 49.22 -41.76
N ILE A 243 -38.82 48.25 -40.82
CA ILE A 243 -37.89 47.09 -40.63
C ILE A 243 -36.40 47.47 -40.66
N GLU A 244 -35.69 47.22 -39.56
CA GLU A 244 -34.22 47.26 -39.51
C GLU A 244 -33.65 46.00 -38.82
N GLU A 245 -32.58 45.52 -39.44
CA GLU A 245 -31.91 44.22 -39.35
C GLU A 245 -30.54 44.42 -38.71
N GLY A 246 -30.08 43.48 -37.87
CA GLY A 246 -28.75 43.48 -37.25
C GLY A 246 -27.90 42.29 -37.69
N ASP A 247 -27.31 42.41 -38.87
CA ASP A 247 -26.04 41.79 -39.32
C ASP A 247 -24.89 42.37 -38.44
N SER A 248 -23.68 41.86 -38.26
CA SER A 248 -22.85 40.88 -38.96
C SER A 248 -21.61 40.61 -38.08
N ARG A 249 -21.04 39.39 -38.23
CA ARG A 249 -19.63 39.07 -38.60
C ARG A 249 -18.47 39.74 -37.84
N ALA A 250 -17.28 39.16 -37.71
CA ALA A 250 -16.52 38.22 -38.53
C ALA A 250 -15.47 37.53 -37.62
N GLY A 251 -15.10 36.26 -37.81
CA GLY A 251 -14.13 35.79 -38.81
C GLY A 251 -12.75 35.61 -38.12
N GLY A 252 -12.28 34.40 -37.79
CA GLY A 252 -11.69 33.37 -38.67
C GLY A 252 -10.16 33.54 -38.77
N PRO A 253 -9.33 32.59 -39.26
CA PRO A 253 -9.54 31.14 -39.43
C PRO A 253 -8.27 30.25 -39.18
N ALA A 254 -8.50 28.93 -39.33
CA ALA A 254 -7.66 27.87 -39.95
C ALA A 254 -6.41 27.26 -39.27
N GLY A 255 -6.43 25.92 -39.21
CA GLY A 255 -5.27 25.03 -39.10
C GLY A 255 -5.69 23.54 -39.18
N ASN A 256 -5.43 22.89 -40.31
CA ASN A 256 -5.79 21.50 -40.65
C ASN A 256 -4.61 20.55 -40.41
N GLY A 257 -4.85 19.29 -40.01
CA GLY A 257 -3.82 18.27 -39.85
C GLY A 257 -4.36 16.90 -39.41
N SER A 258 -4.64 16.03 -40.38
CA SER A 258 -5.12 14.65 -40.26
C SER A 258 -4.03 13.66 -39.84
N GLN A 259 -4.36 12.61 -39.06
CA GLN A 259 -4.15 11.18 -39.41
C GLN A 259 -4.57 10.23 -38.29
N VAL A 260 -5.26 9.16 -38.69
CA VAL A 260 -5.79 8.05 -37.88
C VAL A 260 -5.24 6.76 -38.49
N GLN A 261 -4.76 5.81 -37.67
CA GLN A 261 -4.69 4.39 -38.03
C GLN A 261 -4.59 3.48 -36.79
N PRO A 262 -5.33 2.36 -36.72
CA PRO A 262 -5.14 1.37 -35.67
C PRO A 262 -4.82 -0.06 -36.17
N TYR A 263 -4.41 -0.90 -35.20
CA TYR A 263 -4.35 -2.38 -35.16
C TYR A 263 -3.28 -3.16 -35.95
N ARG A 264 -2.52 -3.97 -35.19
CA ARG A 264 -1.99 -5.28 -35.64
C ARG A 264 -1.94 -6.29 -34.48
N GLN A 265 -2.65 -7.40 -34.65
CA GLN A 265 -2.55 -8.63 -33.88
C GLN A 265 -1.21 -9.33 -34.17
N GLY A 266 -0.69 -10.07 -33.18
CA GLY A 266 0.40 -11.03 -33.35
C GLY A 266 0.09 -12.29 -32.54
N GLU A 267 -0.21 -13.38 -33.26
CA GLU A 267 -0.21 -14.77 -32.80
C GLU A 267 1.19 -15.40 -32.96
N GLY A 268 1.44 -16.50 -32.25
CA GLY A 268 2.57 -17.42 -32.39
C GLY A 268 3.17 -17.77 -31.02
N SER A 269 2.83 -18.90 -30.38
CA SER A 269 3.31 -20.28 -30.64
C SER A 269 4.82 -20.42 -30.61
#